data_AF-A0A1N7NF52-F1
#
_entry.id   AF-A0A1N7NF52-F1
#
_cell.length_a   1.000
_cell.length_b   1.000
_cell.length_c   1.000
_cell.angle_alpha   90.00
_cell.angle_beta   90.00
_cell.angle_gamma   90.00
#
_symmetry.space_group_name_H-M   'P 1'
#
loop_
_entity.id
_entity.type
_entity.pdbx_description
1 polymer ?
#
loop_
_entity_poly.entity_id
_entity_poly.type
_entity_poly.pdbx_seq_one_letter_code
_entity_poly.pdbx_strand_id
1 'polypeptide(L)'
;MTAHALLKYSGIAAPHDLRHQPRIARAIEGLLAVEAAAAPDEQWITPTTVTVDITTPPDTGTITLYQYGPTVVGSAAAGYAPATDCAGAFMSYKNQINNNCYAYGCNIATSTFPQPGRASGYLLTKDDFTGTVESVGQTVSSYAEKDGLILVGSTIADLLAYKEKAGDTLSGHFVALMISPSADHWYGDYHWARCDNSSGACDVWSQKDGGDQVTNFDFAGVPLVDPAIANWTVNQGPPDSLTKEALVVSYGFYTFMFVPHGAVTIV
;
A
#
# COMPACT_ATOMS: atom_id res chain seq x y z
N MET A 1 14.37 1.83 -26.33
CA MET A 1 13.38 1.46 -25.31
C MET A 1 14.15 0.86 -24.14
N THR A 2 14.32 1.61 -23.06
CA THR A 2 14.89 1.09 -21.80
C THR A 2 13.79 0.33 -21.07
N ALA A 3 13.93 -0.99 -20.97
CA ALA A 3 13.08 -1.80 -20.13
C ALA A 3 13.49 -1.55 -18.67
N HIS A 4 12.71 -0.75 -17.95
CA HIS A 4 12.82 -0.68 -16.49
C HIS A 4 12.30 -2.00 -15.92
N ALA A 5 13.07 -2.65 -15.05
CA ALA A 5 12.57 -3.84 -14.37
C ALA A 5 11.39 -3.44 -13.47
N LEU A 6 10.40 -4.32 -13.38
CA LEU A 6 9.23 -4.15 -12.50
C LEU A 6 9.67 -4.35 -11.04
N LEU A 7 10.16 -3.29 -10.41
CA LEU A 7 10.37 -3.24 -8.97
C LEU A 7 9.01 -3.38 -8.24
N LYS A 8 8.98 -4.21 -7.19
CA LYS A 8 7.78 -4.46 -6.36
C LYS A 8 7.68 -3.36 -5.33
N TYR A 9 6.78 -2.40 -5.56
CA TYR A 9 6.60 -1.26 -4.67
C TYR A 9 5.33 -1.44 -3.86
N SER A 10 5.39 -1.15 -2.56
CA SER A 10 4.25 -1.10 -1.66
C SER A 10 3.51 0.24 -1.74
N GLY A 11 4.21 1.35 -2.01
CA GLY A 11 3.67 2.68 -2.26
C GLY A 11 4.47 3.44 -3.32
N ILE A 12 3.98 3.53 -4.57
CA ILE A 12 4.66 4.31 -5.62
C ILE A 12 4.54 5.81 -5.32
N ALA A 13 5.49 6.42 -4.61
CA ALA A 13 5.51 7.86 -4.35
C ALA A 13 5.28 8.67 -5.66
N ALA A 14 4.26 9.53 -5.69
CA ALA A 14 3.92 10.31 -6.89
C ALA A 14 4.40 11.76 -6.73
N PRO A 15 5.23 12.25 -7.65
CA PRO A 15 4.73 12.83 -8.93
C PRO A 15 4.95 11.93 -10.16
N HIS A 16 5.41 10.69 -9.96
CA HIS A 16 5.80 9.76 -11.02
C HIS A 16 4.95 8.48 -11.09
N ASP A 17 3.72 8.47 -10.57
CA ASP A 17 2.79 7.34 -10.76
C ASP A 17 2.20 7.32 -12.19
N LEU A 18 3.08 7.24 -13.19
CA LEU A 18 2.75 7.10 -14.61
C LEU A 18 2.11 5.75 -14.95
N ARG A 19 1.91 4.86 -13.96
CA ARG A 19 1.26 3.56 -14.12
C ARG A 19 -0.24 3.65 -13.83
N HIS A 20 -0.63 4.45 -12.83
CA HIS A 20 -2.04 4.61 -12.44
C HIS A 20 -2.62 5.99 -12.80
N GLN A 21 -1.81 6.91 -13.32
CA GLN A 21 -2.28 8.15 -13.95
C GLN A 21 -2.57 7.94 -15.45
N PRO A 22 -3.59 8.61 -16.01
CA PRO A 22 -3.83 8.63 -17.46
C PRO A 22 -2.61 9.17 -18.21
N ARG A 23 -1.93 8.32 -18.98
CA ARG A 23 -1.16 8.80 -20.12
C ARG A 23 -2.17 9.19 -21.18
N ILE A 24 -2.27 10.48 -21.51
CA ILE A 24 -2.83 10.87 -22.80
C ILE A 24 -2.05 10.08 -23.84
N ALA A 25 -2.71 9.17 -24.54
CA ALA A 25 -2.17 8.43 -25.65
C ALA A 25 -1.79 9.41 -26.76
N ARG A 26 -0.61 10.02 -26.67
CA ARG A 26 0.11 10.54 -27.83
C ARG A 26 1.11 9.47 -28.23
N ALA A 27 0.90 8.91 -29.42
CA ALA A 27 1.76 7.96 -30.14
C ALA A 27 1.41 6.46 -30.09
N ILE A 28 0.14 6.09 -30.32
CA ILE A 28 -0.18 4.80 -30.99
C ILE A 28 -1.17 5.03 -32.15
N GLU A 29 -0.91 6.02 -33.01
CA GLU A 29 -1.57 6.10 -34.32
C GLU A 29 -0.71 5.51 -35.45
N GLY A 30 0.54 5.10 -35.16
CA GLY A 30 1.51 4.72 -36.20
C GLY A 30 2.01 3.26 -36.20
N LEU A 31 1.66 2.43 -35.22
CA LEU A 31 2.23 1.07 -35.09
C LEU A 31 1.23 -0.09 -35.00
N LEU A 32 -0.07 0.18 -35.08
CA LEU A 32 -1.12 -0.83 -35.17
C LEU A 32 -1.86 -0.73 -36.51
N ALA A 33 -1.11 -0.75 -37.61
CA ALA A 33 -1.64 -1.16 -38.92
C ALA A 33 -1.42 -2.67 -39.14
N VAL A 34 -1.52 -3.46 -38.07
CA VAL A 34 -1.73 -4.90 -38.18
C VAL A 34 -3.24 -5.06 -38.22
N GLU A 35 -3.73 -5.55 -39.36
CA GLU A 35 -5.14 -5.81 -39.63
C GLU A 35 -5.86 -6.31 -38.38
N ALA A 36 -6.89 -5.56 -37.98
CA ALA A 36 -7.79 -5.93 -36.91
C ALA A 36 -8.53 -7.21 -37.29
N ALA A 37 -7.88 -8.36 -37.08
CA ALA A 37 -8.60 -9.58 -36.78
C ALA A 37 -9.36 -9.26 -35.48
N ALA A 38 -10.68 -9.13 -35.60
CA ALA A 38 -11.57 -8.88 -34.48
C ALA A 38 -11.28 -9.93 -33.39
N ALA A 39 -10.54 -9.52 -32.36
CA ALA A 39 -10.45 -10.27 -31.14
C ALA A 39 -11.89 -10.39 -30.61
N PRO A 40 -12.38 -11.60 -30.30
CA PRO A 40 -13.77 -11.80 -29.89
C PRO A 40 -13.98 -11.06 -28.58
N ASP A 41 -14.79 -9.99 -28.58
CA ASP A 41 -15.28 -9.19 -27.44
C ASP A 41 -14.69 -9.57 -26.07
N GLU A 42 -13.36 -9.46 -25.92
CA GLU A 42 -12.73 -9.51 -24.61
C GLU A 42 -13.16 -8.21 -23.97
N GLN A 43 -14.02 -8.33 -22.97
CA GLN A 43 -14.66 -7.21 -22.29
C GLN A 43 -13.59 -6.36 -21.60
N TRP A 44 -12.99 -5.43 -22.35
CA TRP A 44 -12.19 -4.33 -21.84
C TRP A 44 -13.15 -3.41 -21.08
N ILE A 45 -13.44 -3.75 -19.83
CA ILE A 45 -14.19 -2.85 -18.95
C ILE A 45 -13.28 -1.65 -18.70
N THR A 46 -13.63 -0.52 -19.30
CA THR A 46 -12.92 0.73 -19.09
C THR A 46 -12.97 1.07 -17.60
N PRO A 47 -11.83 1.32 -16.92
CA PRO A 47 -11.85 1.69 -15.51
C PRO A 47 -12.62 2.99 -15.31
N THR A 48 -13.30 3.12 -14.17
CA THR A 48 -13.85 4.39 -13.72
C THR A 48 -12.72 5.30 -13.24
N THR A 49 -13.03 6.56 -12.95
CA THR A 49 -12.04 7.50 -12.40
C THR A 49 -12.52 8.12 -11.09
N VAL A 50 -11.59 8.34 -10.17
CA VAL A 50 -11.81 9.11 -8.94
C VAL A 50 -10.95 10.36 -8.99
N THR A 51 -11.54 11.51 -8.69
CA THR A 51 -10.81 12.79 -8.63
C THR A 51 -10.52 13.16 -7.19
N VAL A 52 -9.32 13.67 -6.94
CA VAL A 52 -8.87 14.06 -5.61
C VAL A 52 -8.16 15.41 -5.71
N ASP A 53 -8.53 16.36 -4.87
CA ASP A 53 -7.85 17.64 -4.77
C ASP A 53 -6.63 17.49 -3.85
N ILE A 54 -5.44 17.53 -4.43
CA ILE A 54 -4.20 17.52 -3.68
C ILE A 54 -3.86 18.95 -3.28
N THR A 55 -3.65 19.14 -1.98
CA THR A 55 -3.35 20.42 -1.35
C THR A 55 -1.96 20.43 -0.69
N THR A 56 -1.40 19.24 -0.45
CA THR A 56 -0.04 19.05 0.08
C THR A 56 0.68 18.00 -0.78
N PRO A 57 1.89 18.28 -1.30
CA PRO A 57 2.58 19.57 -1.27
C PRO A 57 1.80 20.63 -2.06
N PRO A 58 2.04 21.94 -1.83
CA PRO A 58 1.36 23.02 -2.55
C PRO A 58 1.44 22.87 -4.08
N ASP A 59 0.53 23.53 -4.79
CA ASP A 59 0.50 23.62 -6.26
C ASP A 59 0.20 22.32 -7.03
N THR A 60 -0.34 21.30 -6.38
CA THR A 60 -0.62 19.98 -6.98
C THR A 60 -1.98 19.85 -7.67
N GLY A 61 -2.99 20.62 -7.25
CA GLY A 61 -4.31 20.67 -7.92
C GLY A 61 -5.10 19.36 -7.90
N THR A 62 -6.11 19.25 -8.76
CA THR A 62 -6.93 18.03 -8.87
C THR A 62 -6.20 16.95 -9.67
N ILE A 63 -6.03 15.77 -9.07
CA ILE A 63 -5.54 14.58 -9.76
C ILE A 63 -6.70 13.64 -10.12
N THR A 64 -6.53 12.87 -11.19
CA THR A 64 -7.49 11.83 -11.61
C THR A 64 -6.83 10.46 -11.53
N LEU A 65 -7.42 9.57 -10.74
CA LEU A 65 -6.96 8.20 -10.51
C LEU A 65 -7.86 7.22 -11.27
N TYR A 66 -7.28 6.19 -11.88
CA TYR A 66 -8.06 5.07 -12.39
C TYR A 66 -8.52 4.16 -11.25
N GLN A 67 -9.78 3.77 -11.31
CA GLN A 67 -10.41 2.82 -10.40
C GLN A 67 -10.88 1.59 -11.18
N TYR A 68 -10.24 0.45 -10.94
CA TYR A 68 -10.44 -0.78 -11.73
C TYR A 68 -11.57 -1.68 -11.21
N GLY A 69 -12.24 -1.26 -10.14
CA GLY A 69 -13.39 -1.91 -9.53
C GLY A 69 -13.96 -1.07 -8.38
N PRO A 70 -15.18 -1.35 -7.90
CA PRO A 70 -15.76 -0.58 -6.79
C PRO A 70 -14.90 -0.70 -5.53
N THR A 71 -14.94 0.33 -4.69
CA THR A 71 -14.37 0.25 -3.33
C THR A 71 -15.15 -0.78 -2.50
N VAL A 72 -14.45 -1.75 -1.93
CA VAL A 72 -15.01 -2.73 -1.00
C VAL A 72 -14.37 -2.53 0.37
N VAL A 73 -15.20 -2.17 1.36
CA VAL A 73 -14.77 -2.05 2.76
C VAL A 73 -15.00 -3.39 3.45
N GLY A 74 -13.97 -3.94 4.07
CA GLY A 74 -14.06 -5.17 4.82
C GLY A 74 -14.75 -4.97 6.17
N SER A 75 -15.23 -6.06 6.77
CA SER A 75 -15.71 -6.04 8.15
C SER A 75 -14.58 -5.73 9.13
N ALA A 76 -14.91 -5.48 10.40
CA ALA A 76 -13.91 -5.45 11.47
C ALA A 76 -13.06 -6.73 11.39
N ALA A 77 -11.74 -6.58 11.29
CA ALA A 77 -10.86 -7.72 11.04
C ALA A 77 -10.89 -8.68 12.24
N ALA A 78 -11.25 -9.94 11.97
CA ALA A 78 -11.43 -11.00 12.97
C ALA A 78 -10.66 -12.27 12.58
N GLY A 79 -9.43 -12.12 12.13
CA GLY A 79 -8.54 -13.21 11.75
C GLY A 79 -7.93 -13.07 10.37
N TYR A 80 -6.99 -13.98 10.07
CA TYR A 80 -6.31 -14.06 8.80
C TYR A 80 -7.20 -14.78 7.78
N ALA A 81 -7.92 -14.02 6.94
CA ALA A 81 -8.88 -14.56 5.99
C ALA A 81 -8.81 -13.86 4.61
N PRO A 82 -7.64 -13.77 3.96
CA PRO A 82 -7.44 -12.96 2.76
C PRO A 82 -8.34 -13.36 1.58
N ALA A 83 -8.75 -14.63 1.51
CA ALA A 83 -9.67 -15.12 0.48
C ALA A 83 -11.08 -14.50 0.56
N THR A 84 -11.49 -14.06 1.75
CA THR A 84 -12.82 -13.48 1.99
C THR A 84 -12.78 -11.99 2.32
N ASP A 85 -11.63 -11.48 2.77
CA ASP A 85 -11.44 -10.05 3.06
C ASP A 85 -11.78 -9.19 1.84
N CYS A 86 -12.59 -8.15 2.08
CA CYS A 86 -13.10 -7.27 1.04
C CYS A 86 -13.69 -8.05 -0.16
N ALA A 87 -14.48 -9.10 0.12
CA ALA A 87 -15.05 -10.00 -0.88
C ALA A 87 -13.99 -10.66 -1.80
N GLY A 88 -12.81 -10.94 -1.26
CA GLY A 88 -11.69 -11.57 -1.97
C GLY A 88 -10.93 -10.62 -2.89
N ALA A 89 -11.16 -9.29 -2.80
CA ALA A 89 -10.53 -8.31 -3.69
C ALA A 89 -8.99 -8.30 -3.59
N PHE A 90 -8.42 -8.69 -2.45
CA PHE A 90 -6.96 -8.78 -2.27
C PHE A 90 -6.33 -10.02 -2.92
N MET A 91 -7.12 -11.05 -3.21
CA MET A 91 -6.66 -12.31 -3.81
C MET A 91 -7.11 -12.50 -5.27
N SER A 92 -8.07 -11.68 -5.73
CA SER A 92 -8.53 -11.69 -7.11
C SER A 92 -7.48 -11.10 -8.04
N TYR A 93 -7.03 -11.87 -9.04
CA TYR A 93 -6.07 -11.42 -10.05
C TYR A 93 -6.43 -10.07 -10.68
N LYS A 94 -7.74 -9.79 -10.89
CA LYS A 94 -8.22 -8.52 -11.47
C LYS A 94 -7.94 -7.30 -10.57
N ASN A 95 -8.04 -7.47 -9.26
CA ASN A 95 -8.03 -6.36 -8.30
C ASN A 95 -6.72 -6.31 -7.50
N GLN A 96 -6.01 -7.43 -7.38
CA GLN A 96 -4.84 -7.61 -6.54
C GLN A 96 -3.69 -6.66 -6.89
N ILE A 97 -3.50 -6.31 -8.16
CA ILE A 97 -2.45 -5.38 -8.60
C ILE A 97 -2.77 -3.91 -8.24
N ASN A 98 -4.05 -3.58 -8.02
CA ASN A 98 -4.55 -2.23 -7.75
C ASN A 98 -4.88 -2.00 -6.27
N ASN A 99 -4.58 -2.97 -5.42
CA ASN A 99 -4.74 -2.87 -3.98
C ASN A 99 -3.40 -3.24 -3.38
N ASN A 100 -2.78 -2.36 -2.61
CA ASN A 100 -1.43 -2.53 -2.08
C ASN A 100 -1.45 -2.88 -0.57
N CYS A 101 -0.29 -2.79 0.10
CA CYS A 101 -0.18 -2.98 1.54
C CYS A 101 -1.05 -2.02 2.34
N TYR A 102 -1.26 -0.78 1.86
CA TYR A 102 -2.05 0.22 2.58
C TYR A 102 -3.55 -0.09 2.50
N ALA A 103 -4.03 -0.45 1.30
CA ALA A 103 -5.39 -0.97 1.10
C ALA A 103 -5.67 -2.19 2.01
N TYR A 104 -4.73 -3.15 2.00
CA TYR A 104 -4.84 -4.36 2.81
C TYR A 104 -4.81 -4.06 4.32
N GLY A 105 -3.85 -3.23 4.75
CA GLY A 105 -3.69 -2.77 6.11
C GLY A 105 -4.94 -2.05 6.63
N CYS A 106 -5.59 -1.22 5.81
CA CYS A 106 -6.84 -0.56 6.19
C CYS A 106 -8.08 -1.46 6.07
N ASN A 107 -7.94 -2.66 5.48
CA ASN A 107 -9.05 -3.54 5.09
C ASN A 107 -10.07 -2.83 4.18
N ILE A 108 -9.58 -2.05 3.21
CA ILE A 108 -10.37 -1.32 2.22
C ILE A 108 -9.75 -1.53 0.84
N ALA A 109 -10.40 -2.32 -0.01
CA ALA A 109 -9.97 -2.53 -1.38
C ALA A 109 -10.55 -1.44 -2.30
N THR A 110 -9.81 -0.35 -2.51
CA THR A 110 -10.23 0.79 -3.34
C THR A 110 -10.12 0.52 -4.84
N SER A 111 -9.25 -0.41 -5.23
CA SER A 111 -8.85 -0.65 -6.63
C SER A 111 -8.24 0.58 -7.32
N THR A 112 -7.53 1.43 -6.57
CA THR A 112 -6.85 2.66 -7.02
C THR A 112 -5.36 2.74 -6.67
N PHE A 113 -4.81 1.72 -6.01
CA PHE A 113 -3.47 1.70 -5.41
C PHE A 113 -3.29 2.84 -4.39
N PRO A 114 -3.96 2.76 -3.22
CA PRO A 114 -4.12 3.90 -2.35
C PRO A 114 -2.85 4.26 -1.58
N GLN A 115 -2.75 5.54 -1.19
CA GLN A 115 -1.61 6.05 -0.41
C GLN A 115 -2.06 6.79 0.85
N PRO A 116 -1.27 6.71 1.93
CA PRO A 116 -1.50 7.51 3.13
C PRO A 116 -1.71 8.99 2.81
N GLY A 117 -2.82 9.53 3.29
CA GLY A 117 -3.22 10.92 3.18
C GLY A 117 -3.81 11.33 1.84
N ARG A 118 -3.77 10.47 0.81
CA ARG A 118 -4.15 10.87 -0.54
C ARG A 118 -5.61 11.29 -0.60
N ALA A 119 -6.51 10.53 0.01
CA ALA A 119 -7.94 10.87 0.06
C ALA A 119 -8.20 12.21 0.75
N SER A 120 -7.29 12.59 1.65
CA SER A 120 -7.33 13.84 2.41
C SER A 120 -6.56 15.00 1.75
N GLY A 121 -6.09 14.80 0.51
CA GLY A 121 -5.36 15.82 -0.26
C GLY A 121 -3.87 15.92 0.06
N TYR A 122 -3.29 14.92 0.71
CA TYR A 122 -1.87 14.83 1.03
C TYR A 122 -1.19 13.77 0.15
N LEU A 123 -0.21 14.19 -0.65
CA LEU A 123 0.50 13.36 -1.59
C LEU A 123 1.92 13.09 -1.09
N LEU A 124 2.26 11.82 -0.92
CA LEU A 124 3.63 11.39 -0.71
C LEU A 124 4.41 11.47 -2.03
N THR A 125 5.46 12.28 -2.01
CA THR A 125 6.41 12.45 -3.11
C THR A 125 7.71 11.72 -2.82
N LYS A 126 8.57 11.56 -3.83
CA LYS A 126 9.90 10.95 -3.64
C LYS A 126 10.75 11.70 -2.60
N ASP A 127 10.56 13.01 -2.47
CA ASP A 127 11.38 13.84 -1.60
C ASP A 127 11.04 13.58 -0.12
N ASP A 128 9.80 13.14 0.15
CA ASP A 128 9.32 12.75 1.50
C ASP A 128 9.99 11.47 2.03
N PHE A 129 10.63 10.69 1.16
CA PHE A 129 11.36 9.47 1.56
C PHE A 129 12.85 9.71 1.82
N THR A 130 13.31 10.96 1.75
CA THR A 130 14.68 11.29 2.13
C THR A 130 14.84 11.37 3.65
N GLY A 131 15.95 10.87 4.18
CA GLY A 131 16.26 10.94 5.62
C GLY A 131 16.32 9.58 6.31
N THR A 132 15.77 9.50 7.53
CA THR A 132 15.81 8.31 8.38
C THR A 132 14.46 7.61 8.44
N VAL A 133 14.43 6.37 8.96
CA VAL A 133 13.18 5.66 9.27
C VAL A 133 12.24 6.52 10.13
N GLU A 134 12.79 7.27 11.08
CA GLU A 134 12.02 8.13 11.97
C GLU A 134 11.41 9.34 11.24
N SER A 135 12.21 10.09 10.47
CA SER A 135 11.71 11.29 9.78
C SER A 135 10.71 10.95 8.68
N VAL A 136 10.99 9.92 7.90
CA VAL A 136 10.09 9.46 6.83
C VAL A 136 8.84 8.81 7.43
N GLY A 137 9.02 8.00 8.48
CA GLY A 137 7.91 7.37 9.20
C GLY A 137 6.95 8.38 9.79
N GLN A 138 7.45 9.48 10.34
CA GLN A 138 6.62 10.57 10.85
C GLN A 138 5.76 11.21 9.76
N THR A 139 6.32 11.44 8.57
CA THR A 139 5.54 11.98 7.44
C THR A 139 4.45 10.99 7.02
N VAL A 140 4.81 9.73 6.77
CA VAL A 140 3.87 8.69 6.32
C VAL A 140 2.76 8.44 7.34
N SER A 141 3.09 8.32 8.63
CA SER A 141 2.08 8.13 9.68
C SER A 141 1.18 9.35 9.82
N SER A 142 1.72 10.57 9.77
CA SER A 142 0.92 11.80 9.88
C SER A 142 -0.09 11.96 8.74
N TYR A 143 0.23 11.44 7.55
CA TYR A 143 -0.67 11.41 6.41
C TYR A 143 -1.72 10.31 6.57
N ALA A 144 -1.34 9.14 7.07
CA ALA A 144 -2.29 8.09 7.42
C ALA A 144 -3.29 8.54 8.52
N GLU A 145 -2.87 9.39 9.46
CA GLU A 145 -3.78 9.99 10.43
C GLU A 145 -4.83 10.91 9.78
N LYS A 146 -4.50 11.57 8.65
CA LYS A 146 -5.49 12.38 7.90
C LYS A 146 -6.60 11.51 7.32
N ASP A 147 -6.24 10.31 6.89
CA ASP A 147 -7.20 9.31 6.40
C ASP A 147 -8.00 8.64 7.53
N GLY A 148 -7.67 8.90 8.80
CA GLY A 148 -8.42 8.47 9.98
C GLY A 148 -7.76 7.40 10.84
N LEU A 149 -6.52 7.01 10.55
CA LEU A 149 -5.77 6.12 11.45
C LEU A 149 -5.37 6.87 12.73
N ILE A 150 -5.12 6.12 13.80
CA ILE A 150 -4.74 6.68 15.11
C ILE A 150 -3.36 6.16 15.47
N LEU A 151 -2.40 7.05 15.75
CA LEU A 151 -1.09 6.67 16.24
C LEU A 151 -1.19 5.97 17.61
N VAL A 152 -0.53 4.82 17.77
CA VAL A 152 -0.62 4.01 19.00
C VAL A 152 0.68 4.05 19.79
N GLY A 153 1.82 3.76 19.14
CA GLY A 153 3.12 3.71 19.81
C GLY A 153 4.10 2.81 19.06
N SER A 154 5.31 2.66 19.56
CA SER A 154 6.39 1.93 18.87
C SER A 154 6.76 0.61 19.55
N THR A 155 5.98 0.16 20.51
CA THR A 155 6.18 -1.13 21.18
C THR A 155 4.89 -1.93 21.25
N ILE A 156 5.01 -3.26 21.33
CA ILE A 156 3.87 -4.13 21.61
C ILE A 156 3.20 -3.74 22.94
N ALA A 157 3.96 -3.26 23.93
CA ALA A 157 3.41 -2.77 25.19
C ALA A 157 2.47 -1.56 24.99
N ASP A 158 2.83 -0.60 24.11
CA ASP A 158 1.96 0.54 23.79
C ASP A 158 0.66 0.09 23.11
N LEU A 159 0.76 -0.89 22.19
CA LEU A 159 -0.39 -1.49 21.53
C LEU A 159 -1.33 -2.16 22.54
N LEU A 160 -0.78 -2.98 23.44
CA LEU A 160 -1.56 -3.67 24.46
C LEU A 160 -2.19 -2.67 25.45
N ALA A 161 -1.48 -1.60 25.82
CA ALA A 161 -2.01 -0.54 26.68
C ALA A 161 -3.14 0.24 26.00
N TYR A 162 -3.03 0.54 24.69
CA TYR A 162 -4.10 1.17 23.93
C TYR A 162 -5.34 0.28 23.88
N LYS A 163 -5.15 -1.02 23.61
CA LYS A 163 -6.22 -2.01 23.62
C LYS A 163 -6.90 -2.12 24.99
N GLU A 164 -6.13 -2.22 26.06
CA GLU A 164 -6.67 -2.28 27.43
C GLU A 164 -7.53 -1.06 27.75
N LYS A 165 -7.06 0.14 27.37
CA LYS A 165 -7.80 1.39 27.53
C LYS A 165 -9.10 1.43 26.72
N ALA A 166 -9.10 0.86 25.51
CA ALA A 166 -10.30 0.79 24.67
C ALA A 166 -11.32 -0.26 25.18
N GLY A 167 -10.84 -1.36 25.76
CA GLY A 167 -11.68 -2.45 26.26
C GLY A 167 -12.66 -2.97 25.22
N ASP A 168 -13.91 -3.19 25.62
CA ASP A 168 -14.99 -3.70 24.75
C ASP A 168 -15.41 -2.73 23.63
N THR A 169 -14.91 -1.50 23.65
CA THR A 169 -15.22 -0.50 22.60
C THR A 169 -14.24 -0.55 21.42
N LEU A 170 -13.22 -1.40 21.48
CA LEU A 170 -12.26 -1.56 20.39
C LEU A 170 -12.95 -2.17 19.15
N SER A 171 -13.28 -1.30 18.18
CA SER A 171 -13.84 -1.71 16.89
C SER A 171 -12.89 -1.29 15.76
N GLY A 172 -12.15 -2.26 15.24
CA GLY A 172 -11.08 -2.03 14.28
C GLY A 172 -9.93 -3.01 14.47
N HIS A 173 -8.78 -2.67 13.93
CA HIS A 173 -7.58 -3.49 14.02
C HIS A 173 -6.32 -2.65 14.05
N PHE A 174 -5.21 -3.26 14.44
CA PHE A 174 -3.91 -2.59 14.44
C PHE A 174 -3.16 -2.84 13.12
N VAL A 175 -2.31 -1.90 12.76
CA VAL A 175 -1.34 -2.02 11.69
C VAL A 175 0.05 -1.61 12.19
N ALA A 176 1.09 -2.16 11.58
CA ALA A 176 2.47 -1.78 11.80
C ALA A 176 3.01 -1.10 10.53
N LEU A 177 3.67 0.04 10.71
CA LEU A 177 4.33 0.80 9.66
C LEU A 177 5.83 0.51 9.67
N MET A 178 6.33 0.06 8.53
CA MET A 178 7.76 -0.11 8.27
C MET A 178 8.16 0.85 7.15
N ILE A 179 9.38 1.37 7.21
CA ILE A 179 9.88 2.42 6.32
C ILE A 179 11.23 2.01 5.75
N SER A 180 11.38 2.16 4.45
CA SER A 180 12.66 2.11 3.76
C SER A 180 12.95 3.49 3.19
N PRO A 181 13.82 4.31 3.82
CA PRO A 181 14.20 5.60 3.25
C PRO A 181 14.91 5.43 1.90
N SER A 182 14.96 6.51 1.10
CA SER A 182 15.68 6.53 -0.16
C SER A 182 17.17 6.21 0.03
N ALA A 183 17.74 5.44 -0.88
CA ALA A 183 19.15 5.09 -0.93
C ALA A 183 19.64 5.07 -2.40
N ASP A 184 20.90 4.70 -2.62
CA ASP A 184 21.41 4.57 -3.99
C ASP A 184 20.56 3.58 -4.79
N HIS A 185 20.11 4.00 -5.98
CA HIS A 185 19.18 3.26 -6.84
C HIS A 185 17.81 2.87 -6.21
N TRP A 186 17.42 3.49 -5.08
CA TRP A 186 16.15 3.25 -4.40
C TRP A 186 15.48 4.55 -3.96
N TYR A 187 14.27 4.83 -4.44
CA TYR A 187 13.56 6.08 -4.11
C TYR A 187 12.95 6.10 -2.70
N GLY A 188 12.97 4.98 -2.00
CA GLY A 188 12.27 4.81 -0.73
C GLY A 188 10.87 4.22 -0.91
N ASP A 189 10.36 3.63 0.16
CA ASP A 189 9.03 3.04 0.23
C ASP A 189 8.58 2.90 1.70
N TYR A 190 7.29 2.64 1.90
CA TYR A 190 6.72 2.23 3.17
C TYR A 190 6.09 0.85 3.02
N HIS A 191 5.87 0.15 4.12
CA HIS A 191 5.15 -1.12 4.13
C HIS A 191 4.22 -1.19 5.33
N TRP A 192 3.12 -1.92 5.19
CA TRP A 192 2.13 -2.09 6.24
C TRP A 192 1.87 -3.57 6.50
N ALA A 193 1.86 -3.96 7.77
CA ALA A 193 1.35 -5.25 8.24
C ALA A 193 0.09 -5.03 9.08
N ARG A 194 -0.88 -5.95 9.00
CA ARG A 194 -2.14 -5.91 9.72
C ARG A 194 -2.16 -6.94 10.85
N CYS A 195 -2.59 -6.55 12.04
CA CYS A 195 -2.86 -7.47 13.14
C CYS A 195 -4.19 -8.17 12.90
N ASP A 196 -4.14 -9.47 12.59
CA ASP A 196 -5.32 -10.28 12.34
C ASP A 196 -5.97 -10.79 13.63
N ASN A 197 -5.23 -10.83 14.74
CA ASN A 197 -5.74 -11.17 16.07
C ASN A 197 -5.90 -9.93 16.97
N SER A 198 -6.56 -8.87 16.47
CA SER A 198 -6.70 -7.60 17.18
C SER A 198 -7.51 -7.72 18.48
N SER A 199 -8.47 -8.64 18.54
CA SER A 199 -9.20 -9.00 19.76
C SER A 199 -8.38 -9.85 20.75
N GLY A 200 -7.28 -10.46 20.31
CA GLY A 200 -6.39 -11.30 21.11
C GLY A 200 -5.04 -10.65 21.40
N ALA A 201 -3.94 -11.41 21.38
CA ALA A 201 -2.64 -10.89 21.78
C ALA A 201 -1.94 -10.02 20.72
N CYS A 202 -2.55 -9.82 19.55
CA CYS A 202 -1.85 -9.34 18.35
C CYS A 202 -0.56 -10.12 18.08
N ASP A 203 -0.68 -11.44 18.06
CA ASP A 203 0.39 -12.41 17.80
C ASP A 203 0.25 -13.08 16.41
N VAL A 204 -0.73 -12.65 15.62
CA VAL A 204 -0.93 -13.08 14.23
C VAL A 204 -1.03 -11.83 13.37
N TRP A 205 -0.08 -11.69 12.47
CA TRP A 205 -0.02 -10.58 11.53
C TRP A 205 0.09 -11.08 10.10
N SER A 206 -0.34 -10.23 9.18
CA SER A 206 -0.23 -10.48 7.75
C SER A 206 0.12 -9.22 6.99
N GLN A 207 0.65 -9.41 5.78
CA GLN A 207 1.14 -8.35 4.94
C GLN A 207 0.88 -8.66 3.47
N LYS A 208 1.03 -7.61 2.65
CA LYS A 208 0.95 -7.72 1.20
C LYS A 208 2.04 -6.88 0.56
N ASP A 209 2.97 -7.52 -0.14
CA ASP A 209 4.06 -6.85 -0.85
C ASP A 209 3.58 -6.27 -2.19
N GLY A 210 3.10 -5.02 -2.16
CA GLY A 210 2.59 -4.32 -3.34
C GLY A 210 1.49 -5.12 -4.04
N GLY A 211 1.76 -5.58 -5.27
CA GLY A 211 0.86 -6.40 -6.08
C GLY A 211 0.84 -7.90 -5.75
N ASP A 212 1.68 -8.40 -4.85
CA ASP A 212 1.79 -9.85 -4.56
C ASP A 212 0.63 -10.38 -3.70
N GLN A 213 0.58 -11.70 -3.50
CA GLN A 213 -0.47 -12.32 -2.68
C GLN A 213 -0.30 -11.93 -1.22
N VAL A 214 -1.41 -11.85 -0.49
CA VAL A 214 -1.37 -11.67 0.95
C VAL A 214 -0.71 -12.89 1.60
N THR A 215 0.12 -12.64 2.62
CA THR A 215 0.81 -13.68 3.38
C THR A 215 0.86 -13.32 4.86
N ASN A 216 0.91 -14.33 5.74
CA ASN A 216 1.19 -14.18 7.17
C ASN A 216 2.66 -14.47 7.53
N PHE A 217 3.55 -14.32 6.56
CA PHE A 217 4.99 -14.46 6.70
C PHE A 217 5.71 -13.11 6.52
N ASP A 218 6.84 -12.96 7.20
CA ASP A 218 7.82 -11.92 6.91
C ASP A 218 8.55 -12.19 5.58
N PHE A 219 9.49 -11.32 5.18
CA PHE A 219 10.19 -11.48 3.89
C PHE A 219 11.20 -12.64 3.86
N ALA A 220 11.48 -13.26 5.01
CA ALA A 220 12.26 -14.49 5.10
C ALA A 220 11.39 -15.77 5.07
N GLY A 221 10.05 -15.63 5.00
CA GLY A 221 9.12 -16.76 5.02
C GLY A 221 8.85 -17.31 6.42
N VAL A 222 9.15 -16.53 7.47
CA VAL A 222 8.89 -16.90 8.87
C VAL A 222 7.53 -16.33 9.30
N PRO A 223 6.70 -17.07 10.09
CA PRO A 223 5.43 -16.55 10.57
C PRO A 223 5.57 -15.19 11.25
N LEU A 224 4.72 -14.24 10.85
CA LEU A 224 4.79 -12.87 11.34
C LEU A 224 4.02 -12.74 12.67
N VAL A 225 4.78 -12.73 13.77
CA VAL A 225 4.24 -12.66 15.15
C VAL A 225 4.42 -11.27 15.74
N ASP A 226 5.55 -10.62 15.48
CA ASP A 226 5.86 -9.25 15.92
C ASP A 226 6.53 -8.47 14.78
N PRO A 227 5.81 -7.55 14.13
CA PRO A 227 6.36 -6.72 13.06
C PRO A 227 7.55 -5.87 13.48
N ALA A 228 7.71 -5.53 14.76
CA ALA A 228 8.79 -4.66 15.21
C ALA A 228 10.18 -5.32 15.17
N ILE A 229 10.22 -6.66 15.15
CA ILE A 229 11.46 -7.45 15.14
C ILE A 229 11.54 -8.47 14.00
N ALA A 230 10.55 -8.49 13.11
CA ALA A 230 10.51 -9.42 11.98
C ALA A 230 11.51 -9.06 10.86
N ASN A 231 11.74 -10.00 9.93
CA ASN A 231 12.60 -9.74 8.78
C ASN A 231 11.86 -8.98 7.68
N TRP A 232 12.20 -7.71 7.53
CA TRP A 232 11.72 -6.85 6.45
C TRP A 232 12.81 -6.54 5.42
N THR A 233 13.69 -7.49 5.14
CA THR A 233 14.69 -7.38 4.07
C THR A 233 14.30 -8.24 2.89
N VAL A 234 14.15 -7.62 1.72
CA VAL A 234 13.73 -8.26 0.49
C VAL A 234 14.74 -8.00 -0.63
N ASN A 235 14.99 -9.02 -1.43
CA ASN A 235 15.73 -8.89 -2.67
C ASN A 235 14.73 -8.53 -3.79
N GLN A 236 14.82 -7.31 -4.29
CA GLN A 236 13.97 -6.76 -5.36
C GLN A 236 14.43 -7.20 -6.75
N GLY A 237 15.53 -7.96 -6.84
CA GLY A 237 16.19 -8.27 -8.09
C GLY A 237 16.91 -7.06 -8.69
N PRO A 238 17.45 -7.19 -9.90
CA PRO A 238 18.11 -6.09 -10.58
C PRO A 238 17.09 -4.97 -10.94
N PRO A 239 17.38 -3.69 -10.62
CA PRO A 239 16.44 -2.59 -10.84
C PRO A 239 16.22 -2.25 -12.31
N ASP A 240 17.16 -2.60 -13.18
CA ASP A 240 17.00 -2.55 -14.64
C ASP A 240 17.83 -3.62 -15.36
N SER A 241 17.62 -3.76 -16.67
CA SER A 241 18.31 -4.76 -17.50
C SER A 241 19.83 -4.55 -17.65
N LEU A 242 20.34 -3.37 -17.27
CA LEU A 242 21.75 -2.98 -17.42
C LEU A 242 22.53 -3.22 -16.11
N THR A 243 21.90 -2.95 -14.97
CA THR A 243 22.42 -3.27 -13.64
C THR A 243 22.20 -4.75 -13.34
N LYS A 244 23.27 -5.55 -13.30
CA LYS A 244 23.18 -6.99 -12.96
C LYS A 244 23.15 -7.26 -11.45
N GLU A 245 23.44 -6.26 -10.64
CA GLU A 245 23.43 -6.38 -9.19
C GLU A 245 22.00 -6.32 -8.66
N ALA A 246 21.70 -7.21 -7.72
CA ALA A 246 20.40 -7.23 -7.08
C ALA A 246 20.25 -6.05 -6.12
N LEU A 247 19.14 -5.33 -6.24
CA LEU A 247 18.75 -4.34 -5.25
C LEU A 247 18.19 -5.09 -4.02
N VAL A 248 18.87 -4.93 -2.88
CA VAL A 248 18.39 -5.44 -1.59
C VAL A 248 17.86 -4.26 -0.79
N VAL A 249 16.61 -4.36 -0.36
CA VAL A 249 15.90 -3.31 0.36
C VAL A 249 15.57 -3.82 1.75
N SER A 250 15.87 -3.03 2.77
CA SER A 250 15.45 -3.27 4.15
C SER A 250 14.49 -2.18 4.59
N TYR A 251 13.42 -2.59 5.29
CA TYR A 251 12.51 -1.67 5.96
C TYR A 251 12.76 -1.71 7.46
N GLY A 252 12.84 -0.55 8.10
CA GLY A 252 12.87 -0.41 9.55
C GLY A 252 11.47 -0.21 10.10
N PHE A 253 11.15 -0.88 11.20
CA PHE A 253 9.91 -0.61 11.93
C PHE A 253 9.89 0.83 12.47
N TYR A 254 8.75 1.51 12.34
CA TYR A 254 8.54 2.84 12.86
C TYR A 254 7.49 2.88 13.99
N THR A 255 6.26 2.44 13.72
CA THR A 255 5.17 2.56 14.70
C THR A 255 4.02 1.59 14.45
N PHE A 256 3.22 1.36 15.47
CA PHE A 256 1.88 0.80 15.38
C PHE A 256 0.85 1.92 15.27
N MET A 257 -0.18 1.68 14.47
CA MET A 257 -1.36 2.53 14.37
C MET A 257 -2.63 1.68 14.50
N PHE A 258 -3.72 2.30 14.91
CA PHE A 258 -5.04 1.70 14.96
C PHE A 258 -5.87 2.18 13.76
N VAL A 259 -6.59 1.26 13.13
CA VAL A 259 -7.52 1.49 12.03
C VAL A 259 -8.93 1.31 12.59
N PRO A 260 -9.64 2.41 12.94
CA PRO A 260 -11.01 2.28 13.44
C PRO A 260 -11.95 1.81 12.32
N HIS A 261 -12.75 0.79 12.61
CA HIS A 261 -13.68 0.24 11.63
C HIS A 261 -14.71 1.28 11.19
N GLY A 262 -14.80 1.51 9.88
CA GLY A 262 -15.78 2.44 9.28
C GLY A 262 -15.47 3.93 9.42
N ALA A 263 -14.31 4.31 9.99
CA ALA A 263 -13.91 5.72 10.14
C ALA A 263 -12.74 6.13 9.23
N VAL A 264 -12.18 5.18 8.46
CA VAL A 264 -11.02 5.40 7.59
C VAL A 264 -11.46 5.58 6.14
N THR A 265 -10.90 6.58 5.46
CA THR A 265 -11.15 6.87 4.04
C THR A 265 -9.83 6.95 3.29
N ILE A 266 -9.65 6.13 2.26
CA ILE A 266 -8.41 6.05 1.47
C ILE A 266 -8.70 5.99 -0.04
N VAL A 267 -7.72 6.39 -0.85
CA VAL A 267 -7.77 6.35 -2.34
C VAL A 267 -6.37 6.32 -2.94
#